data_AF-A0ABD2UXT0-F1
#
_entry.id   AF-A0ABD2UXT0-F1
#
_cell.length_a   1.000
_cell.length_b   1.000
_cell.length_c   1.000
_cell.angle_alpha   90.00
_cell.angle_beta   90.00
_cell.angle_gamma   90.00
#
_symmetry.space_group_name_H-M   'P 1'
#
loop_
_entity.id
_entity.type
_entity.pdbx_description
1 polymer ?
#
loop_
_entity_poly.entity_id
_entity_poly.type
_entity_poly.pdbx_seq_one_letter_code
_entity_poly.pdbx_strand_id
1 'polypeptide(L)'
;MAKAKVVGAGAILRPVSSGKQDTFQLPDIQHNRNTILQTAKILYRYRRSRRHDHFKKFATKEESLQNIPTDVNEAEWKFLVDYFSSDDFKNKVKDAEKIQEIEEGTDVDPIINSAFVQIMGEKSKYILGQGSGIKSASRISRNEIQEQLQAQQKEAEEERRKRESVESKLMEVKNQLEEERKNREVMEVRLVHDQKLLKESMMALVSHFAESQE
;
A
#
# COMPACT_ATOMS: atom_id res chain seq x y z
N MET A 1 4.74 -30.25 -57.45
CA MET A 1 3.73 -29.18 -57.53
C MET A 1 2.95 -29.13 -56.22
N ALA A 2 3.32 -28.23 -55.30
CA ALA A 2 2.57 -28.00 -54.07
C ALA A 2 1.73 -26.72 -54.25
N LYS A 3 0.40 -26.88 -54.18
CA LYS A 3 -0.55 -25.78 -54.34
C LYS A 3 -0.57 -24.92 -53.07
N ALA A 4 -0.22 -23.65 -53.20
CA ALA A 4 -0.46 -22.64 -52.18
C ALA A 4 -1.97 -22.38 -52.05
N LYS A 5 -2.49 -22.37 -50.82
CA LYS A 5 -3.84 -21.88 -50.52
C LYS A 5 -3.73 -20.56 -49.80
N VAL A 6 -4.00 -19.48 -50.53
CA VAL A 6 -4.28 -18.16 -49.97
C VAL A 6 -5.63 -18.26 -49.25
N VAL A 7 -5.65 -18.00 -47.94
CA VAL A 7 -6.88 -17.78 -47.17
C VAL A 7 -6.96 -16.28 -46.88
N GLY A 8 -7.95 -15.65 -47.48
CA GLY A 8 -8.15 -14.21 -47.46
C GLY A 8 -8.72 -13.65 -46.17
N ALA A 9 -8.44 -12.35 -45.99
CA ALA A 9 -9.25 -11.31 -45.37
C ALA A 9 -10.30 -11.73 -44.33
N GLY A 10 -9.85 -12.08 -43.13
CA GLY A 10 -10.68 -12.04 -41.93
C GLY A 10 -10.56 -10.66 -41.27
N ALA A 11 -11.61 -9.85 -41.33
CA ALA A 11 -11.69 -8.63 -40.54
C ALA A 11 -11.54 -8.99 -39.06
N ILE A 12 -10.47 -8.50 -38.42
CA ILE A 12 -10.29 -8.61 -36.98
C ILE A 12 -11.36 -7.72 -36.34
N LEU A 13 -12.43 -8.34 -35.83
CA LEU A 13 -13.34 -7.68 -34.90
C LEU A 13 -12.49 -7.20 -33.72
N ARG A 14 -12.20 -5.90 -33.66
CA ARG A 14 -11.60 -5.31 -32.47
C ARG A 14 -12.58 -5.54 -31.33
N PRO A 15 -12.17 -6.17 -30.22
CA PRO A 15 -13.03 -6.18 -29.05
C PRO A 15 -13.27 -4.72 -28.67
N VAL A 16 -14.55 -4.31 -28.72
CA VAL A 16 -14.97 -3.09 -28.04
C VAL A 16 -14.69 -3.36 -26.58
N SER A 17 -13.58 -2.80 -26.09
CA SER A 17 -13.33 -2.63 -24.68
C SER A 17 -14.52 -1.88 -24.12
N SER A 18 -15.52 -2.63 -23.64
CA SER A 18 -16.42 -2.18 -22.59
C SER A 18 -15.51 -2.02 -21.38
N GLY A 19 -14.80 -0.89 -21.35
CA GLY A 19 -13.92 -0.52 -20.27
C GLY A 19 -14.76 -0.36 -19.03
N LYS A 20 -14.94 -1.45 -18.28
CA LYS A 20 -15.20 -1.34 -16.86
C LYS A 20 -13.99 -0.59 -16.32
N GLN A 21 -14.15 0.72 -16.11
CA GLN A 21 -13.19 1.48 -15.36
C GLN A 21 -13.26 0.92 -13.95
N ASP A 22 -12.40 -0.06 -13.65
CA ASP A 22 -12.19 -0.47 -12.28
C ASP A 22 -11.70 0.76 -11.55
N THR A 23 -12.62 1.34 -10.77
CA THR A 23 -12.32 2.50 -9.96
C THR A 23 -11.64 1.96 -8.72
N PHE A 24 -10.37 1.57 -8.86
CA PHE A 24 -9.51 1.15 -7.75
C PHE A 24 -9.26 2.37 -6.86
N GLN A 25 -10.22 2.68 -5.99
CA GLN A 25 -10.05 3.69 -4.96
C GLN A 25 -9.26 3.07 -3.82
N LEU A 26 -7.98 3.39 -3.76
CA LEU A 26 -7.18 3.07 -2.59
C LEU A 26 -7.62 4.00 -1.45
N PRO A 27 -7.99 3.45 -0.28
CA PRO A 27 -8.29 4.28 0.89
C PRO A 27 -7.12 5.21 1.18
N ASP A 28 -7.43 6.49 1.44
CA ASP A 28 -6.43 7.51 1.73
C ASP A 28 -5.95 7.41 3.19
N ILE A 29 -5.22 6.32 3.47
CA ILE A 29 -4.63 6.01 4.77
C ILE A 29 -3.12 6.18 4.73
N GLN A 30 -2.52 6.52 5.87
CA GLN A 30 -1.08 6.80 5.96
C GLN A 30 -0.20 5.65 5.44
N HIS A 31 -0.59 4.41 5.73
CA HIS A 31 0.12 3.22 5.24
C HIS A 31 0.18 3.19 3.70
N ASN A 32 -0.94 3.46 3.02
CA ASN A 32 -1.02 3.46 1.56
C ASN A 32 -0.17 4.58 0.96
N ARG A 33 -0.22 5.79 1.53
CA ARG A 33 0.63 6.91 1.11
C ARG A 33 2.12 6.54 1.19
N ASN A 34 2.53 5.95 2.31
CA ASN A 34 3.91 5.52 2.53
C ASN A 34 4.34 4.45 1.52
N THR A 35 3.50 3.44 1.30
CA THR A 35 3.76 2.35 0.35
C THR A 35 3.84 2.86 -1.08
N ILE A 36 2.93 3.75 -1.50
CA ILE A 36 2.97 4.37 -2.84
C ILE A 36 4.27 5.15 -3.02
N LEU A 37 4.64 5.99 -2.06
CA LEU A 37 5.86 6.79 -2.12
C LEU A 37 7.11 5.89 -2.15
N GLN A 38 7.14 4.83 -1.35
CA GLN A 38 8.25 3.90 -1.31
C GLN A 38 8.41 3.15 -2.63
N THR A 39 7.31 2.64 -3.19
CA THR A 39 7.29 1.98 -4.49
C THR A 39 7.74 2.94 -5.60
N ALA A 40 7.24 4.17 -5.61
CA ALA A 40 7.65 5.20 -6.56
C ALA A 40 9.16 5.50 -6.46
N LYS A 41 9.71 5.60 -5.23
CA LYS A 41 11.16 5.77 -5.00
C LYS A 41 11.97 4.61 -5.56
N ILE A 42 11.54 3.36 -5.33
CA ILE A 42 12.21 2.17 -5.84
C ILE A 42 12.20 2.15 -7.37
N LEU A 43 11.03 2.39 -7.99
CA LEU A 43 10.89 2.45 -9.44
C LEU A 43 11.75 3.56 -10.06
N TYR A 44 11.79 4.74 -9.43
CA TYR A 44 12.64 5.84 -9.85
C TYR A 44 14.13 5.46 -9.80
N ARG A 45 14.59 4.85 -8.69
CA ARG A 45 15.98 4.37 -8.56
C ARG A 45 16.32 3.33 -9.63
N TYR A 46 15.43 2.37 -9.85
CA TYR A 46 15.63 1.32 -10.85
C TYR A 46 15.70 1.90 -12.27
N ARG A 47 14.76 2.79 -12.62
CA ARG A 47 14.79 3.53 -13.90
C ARG A 47 16.11 4.28 -14.05
N ARG A 48 16.53 5.03 -13.03
CA ARG A 48 17.78 5.80 -13.02
C ARG A 48 19.01 4.91 -13.24
N SER A 49 19.07 3.75 -12.56
CA SER A 49 20.16 2.78 -12.70
C SER A 49 20.25 2.26 -14.13
N ARG A 50 19.13 1.79 -14.70
CA ARG A 50 19.10 1.29 -16.07
C ARG A 50 19.59 2.31 -17.10
N ARG A 51 19.28 3.58 -16.89
CA ARG A 51 19.77 4.68 -17.75
C ARG A 51 21.28 4.88 -17.61
N HIS A 52 21.80 4.80 -16.39
CA HIS A 52 23.22 4.88 -16.14
C HIS A 52 23.97 3.68 -16.73
N ASP A 53 23.40 2.47 -16.63
CA ASP A 53 23.97 1.26 -17.23
C ASP A 53 24.05 1.37 -18.76
N HIS A 54 23.05 1.98 -19.39
CA HIS A 54 23.08 2.28 -20.83
C HIS A 54 24.15 3.33 -21.16
N PHE A 55 24.23 4.40 -20.37
CA PHE A 55 25.25 5.45 -20.53
C PHE A 55 26.68 4.89 -20.43
N LYS A 56 26.95 4.01 -19.46
CA LYS A 56 28.26 3.37 -19.25
C LYS A 56 28.78 2.54 -20.44
N LYS A 57 27.92 2.16 -21.39
CA LYS A 57 28.34 1.39 -22.58
C LYS A 57 29.20 2.22 -23.54
N PHE A 58 29.10 3.53 -23.46
CA PHE A 58 29.79 4.45 -24.36
C PHE A 58 30.93 5.14 -23.60
N ALA A 59 32.08 5.26 -24.26
CA ALA A 59 33.26 5.85 -23.63
C ALA A 59 33.19 7.38 -23.59
N THR A 60 32.47 7.98 -24.54
CA THR A 60 32.39 9.43 -24.72
C THR A 60 30.96 9.94 -24.56
N LYS A 61 30.87 11.23 -24.19
CA LYS A 61 29.59 11.92 -23.99
C LYS A 61 28.84 12.08 -25.32
N GLU A 62 29.57 12.37 -26.38
CA GLU A 62 29.06 12.58 -27.73
C GLU A 62 28.45 11.30 -28.29
N GLU A 63 29.12 10.16 -28.10
CA GLU A 63 28.62 8.84 -28.49
C GLU A 63 27.36 8.46 -27.69
N SER A 64 27.32 8.80 -26.40
CA SER A 64 26.13 8.60 -25.57
C SER A 64 24.94 9.39 -26.09
N LEU A 65 25.13 10.65 -26.53
CA LEU A 65 24.05 11.50 -27.05
C LEU A 65 23.46 10.97 -28.37
N GLN A 66 24.26 10.32 -29.21
CA GLN A 66 23.77 9.68 -30.44
C GLN A 66 22.98 8.40 -30.17
N ASN A 67 23.19 7.74 -29.03
CA ASN A 67 22.57 6.46 -28.67
C ASN A 67 21.42 6.62 -27.68
N ILE A 68 20.35 7.30 -28.11
CA ILE A 68 19.15 7.56 -27.30
C ILE A 68 18.35 6.25 -27.11
N PRO A 69 18.01 5.86 -25.87
CA PRO A 69 17.08 4.74 -25.63
C PRO A 69 15.70 4.99 -26.23
N THR A 70 15.06 3.95 -26.79
CA THR A 70 13.74 4.03 -27.45
C THR A 70 12.61 4.55 -26.56
N ASP A 71 12.77 4.44 -25.24
CA ASP A 71 11.79 4.82 -24.24
C ASP A 71 12.10 6.15 -23.54
N VAL A 72 12.99 6.98 -24.10
CA VAL A 72 13.39 8.29 -23.58
C VAL A 72 13.35 9.33 -24.69
N ASN A 73 12.87 10.54 -24.38
CA ASN A 73 12.93 11.66 -25.32
C ASN A 73 14.33 12.30 -25.34
N GLU A 74 14.66 13.03 -26.41
CA GLU A 74 15.99 13.62 -26.59
C GLU A 74 16.38 14.60 -25.47
N ALA A 75 15.45 15.45 -25.03
CA ALA A 75 15.72 16.45 -23.99
C ALA A 75 16.04 15.80 -22.63
N GLU A 76 15.27 14.78 -22.25
CA GLU A 76 15.49 13.99 -21.03
C GLU A 76 16.83 13.26 -21.13
N TRP A 77 17.12 12.62 -22.27
CA TRP A 77 18.38 11.91 -22.44
C TRP A 77 19.59 12.84 -22.36
N LYS A 78 19.53 14.01 -23.02
CA LYS A 78 20.57 15.03 -22.93
C LYS A 78 20.82 15.47 -21.49
N PHE A 79 19.76 15.77 -20.74
CA PHE A 79 19.86 16.10 -19.32
C PHE A 79 20.48 14.95 -18.49
N LEU A 80 20.10 13.70 -18.77
CA LEU A 80 20.65 12.53 -18.07
C LEU A 80 22.14 12.34 -18.37
N VAL A 81 22.55 12.50 -19.63
CA VAL A 81 23.96 12.43 -20.05
C VAL A 81 24.78 13.53 -19.38
N ASP A 82 24.29 14.78 -19.37
CA ASP A 82 24.93 15.89 -18.66
C ASP A 82 25.07 15.59 -17.17
N TYR A 83 24.00 15.10 -16.54
CA TYR A 83 24.01 14.73 -15.13
C TYR A 83 24.99 13.59 -14.82
N PHE A 84 24.99 12.51 -15.60
CA PHE A 84 25.92 11.38 -15.37
C PHE A 84 27.37 11.77 -15.63
N SER A 85 27.61 12.74 -16.52
CA SER A 85 28.94 13.27 -16.79
C SER A 85 29.44 14.23 -15.70
N SER A 86 28.55 14.77 -14.86
CA SER A 86 28.88 15.73 -13.80
C SER A 86 29.78 15.12 -12.72
N ASP A 87 30.69 15.94 -12.19
CA ASP A 87 31.62 15.52 -11.14
C ASP A 87 30.88 15.16 -9.86
N ASP A 88 29.81 15.87 -9.53
CA ASP A 88 28.94 15.57 -8.38
C ASP A 88 28.41 14.13 -8.42
N PHE A 89 27.98 13.68 -9.61
CA PHE A 89 27.49 12.32 -9.77
C PHE A 89 28.64 11.30 -9.73
N LYS A 90 29.74 11.57 -10.42
CA LYS A 90 30.93 10.70 -10.42
C LYS A 90 31.49 10.50 -9.01
N ASN A 91 31.55 11.57 -8.20
CA ASN A 91 32.01 11.51 -6.82
C ASN A 91 31.09 10.62 -5.96
N LYS A 92 29.76 10.77 -6.10
CA LYS A 92 28.79 9.91 -5.42
C LYS A 92 28.92 8.43 -5.79
N VAL A 93 29.26 8.13 -7.04
CA VAL A 93 29.50 6.75 -7.49
C VAL A 93 30.79 6.20 -6.88
N LYS A 94 31.88 6.97 -6.90
CA LYS A 94 33.17 6.56 -6.29
C LYS A 94 33.04 6.32 -4.78
N ASP A 95 32.32 7.19 -4.07
CA ASP A 95 32.06 7.01 -2.64
C ASP A 95 31.25 5.74 -2.37
N ALA A 96 30.32 5.39 -3.25
CA ALA A 96 29.55 4.15 -3.15
C ALA A 96 30.37 2.89 -3.46
N GLU A 97 31.31 2.95 -4.41
CA GLU A 97 32.22 1.86 -4.76
C GLU A 97 33.23 1.57 -3.63
N LYS A 98 33.78 2.62 -3.00
CA LYS A 98 34.70 2.49 -1.84
C LYS A 98 34.08 1.77 -0.65
N ILE A 99 32.76 1.82 -0.49
CA ILE A 99 32.04 1.11 0.58
C ILE A 99 31.98 -0.40 0.32
N GLN A 100 32.06 -0.86 -0.95
CA GLN A 100 32.05 -2.30 -1.29
C GLN A 100 33.42 -2.96 -1.06
N GLU A 101 34.53 -2.28 -1.36
CA GLU A 101 35.89 -2.84 -1.20
C GLU A 101 36.28 -3.15 0.25
N ILE A 102 35.65 -2.50 1.24
CA ILE A 102 35.95 -2.73 2.66
C ILE A 102 35.42 -4.09 3.15
N GLU A 103 34.46 -4.70 2.45
CA GLU A 103 33.79 -5.95 2.89
C GLU A 103 34.48 -7.23 2.38
N GLU A 104 35.33 -7.15 1.35
CA GLU A 104 36.05 -8.29 0.75
C GLU A 104 37.41 -8.60 1.42
N GLY A 105 37.84 -7.78 2.39
CA GLY A 105 39.19 -7.83 2.98
C GLY A 105 39.35 -8.55 4.33
N THR A 106 38.29 -9.06 4.96
CA THR A 106 38.42 -9.76 6.25
C THR A 106 38.55 -11.26 6.05
N ASP A 107 39.80 -11.73 6.04
CA ASP A 107 40.18 -13.11 6.34
C ASP A 107 39.51 -13.55 7.65
N VAL A 108 38.53 -14.46 7.56
CA VAL A 108 37.74 -14.92 8.71
C VAL A 108 38.45 -16.12 9.32
N ASP A 109 38.98 -15.92 10.53
CA ASP A 109 39.75 -16.87 11.33
C ASP A 109 39.39 -18.37 11.12
N PRO A 110 40.37 -19.24 10.82
CA PRO A 110 40.17 -20.69 10.64
C PRO A 110 39.48 -21.41 11.80
N ILE A 111 39.55 -20.85 13.01
CA ILE A 111 38.99 -21.42 14.25
C ILE A 111 37.46 -21.37 14.25
N ILE A 112 36.85 -20.30 13.72
CA ILE A 112 35.38 -20.16 13.68
C ILE A 112 34.79 -21.13 12.65
N ASN A 113 35.52 -21.37 11.55
CA ASN A 113 35.07 -22.26 10.48
C ASN A 113 35.03 -23.73 10.92
N SER A 114 35.96 -24.17 11.78
CA SER A 114 35.99 -25.55 12.30
C SER A 114 34.75 -25.88 13.14
N ALA A 115 34.39 -25.03 14.09
CA ALA A 115 33.21 -25.23 14.93
C ALA A 115 31.91 -25.18 14.12
N PHE A 116 31.85 -24.31 13.10
CA PHE A 116 30.69 -24.19 12.23
C PHE A 116 30.48 -25.44 11.35
N VAL A 117 31.56 -25.98 10.77
CA VAL A 117 31.50 -27.21 9.94
C VAL A 117 31.12 -28.43 10.78
N GLN A 118 31.54 -28.48 12.05
CA GLN A 118 31.17 -29.56 12.96
C GLN A 118 29.68 -29.56 13.32
N ILE A 119 29.05 -28.39 13.40
CA ILE A 119 27.62 -28.25 13.73
C ILE A 119 26.73 -28.43 12.48
N MET A 120 27.18 -27.94 11.33
CA MET A 120 26.34 -27.86 10.12
C MET A 120 26.60 -28.97 9.09
N GLY A 121 27.62 -29.81 9.30
CA GLY A 121 28.11 -30.78 8.32
C GLY A 121 28.88 -30.13 7.17
N GLU A 122 29.61 -30.93 6.38
CA GLU A 122 30.27 -30.44 5.16
C GLU A 122 29.22 -29.77 4.26
N LYS A 123 29.46 -28.50 3.90
CA LYS A 123 28.52 -27.65 3.19
C LYS A 123 28.01 -28.37 1.93
N SER A 124 26.73 -28.74 1.94
CA SER A 124 26.01 -29.13 0.74
C SER A 124 26.04 -27.98 -0.28
N LYS A 125 26.24 -28.32 -1.56
CA LYS A 125 26.55 -27.43 -2.71
C LYS A 125 25.41 -26.50 -3.12
N TYR A 126 24.70 -25.90 -2.17
CA TYR A 126 23.66 -24.91 -2.48
C TYR A 126 24.32 -23.59 -2.89
N ILE A 127 24.09 -23.23 -4.15
CA ILE A 127 24.40 -21.90 -4.70
C ILE A 127 23.46 -20.89 -4.04
N LEU A 128 24.00 -20.12 -3.11
CA LEU A 128 23.31 -19.01 -2.46
C LEU A 128 23.13 -17.88 -3.49
N GLY A 129 21.89 -17.62 -3.90
CA GLY A 129 21.57 -16.49 -4.77
C GLY A 129 21.92 -15.16 -4.09
N GLN A 130 22.48 -14.21 -4.84
CA GLN A 130 22.82 -12.87 -4.35
C GLN A 130 21.56 -12.02 -4.10
N GLY A 131 20.86 -12.33 -2.99
CA GLY A 131 19.89 -11.42 -2.41
C GLY A 131 20.64 -10.31 -1.68
N SER A 132 20.65 -9.10 -2.24
CA SER A 132 21.21 -7.91 -1.57
C SER A 132 20.43 -7.66 -0.28
N GLY A 133 21.07 -8.01 0.85
CA GLY A 133 20.57 -7.70 2.18
C GLY A 133 20.44 -6.19 2.37
N ILE A 134 19.35 -5.78 2.99
CA ILE A 134 19.13 -4.41 3.45
C ILE A 134 20.34 -4.05 4.33
N LYS A 135 21.15 -3.06 3.91
CA LYS A 135 22.22 -2.50 4.75
C LYS A 135 21.58 -2.01 6.05
N SER A 136 21.95 -2.61 7.19
CA SER A 136 21.51 -2.16 8.51
C SER A 136 22.10 -0.77 8.76
N ALA A 137 21.24 0.24 8.72
CA ALA A 137 21.57 1.54 9.25
C ALA A 137 21.71 1.40 10.77
N SER A 138 22.84 1.93 11.28
CA SER A 138 23.17 2.08 12.70
C SER A 138 23.52 0.78 13.44
N ARG A 139 24.63 0.80 14.18
CA ARG A 139 24.86 -0.13 15.31
C ARG A 139 23.87 0.21 16.42
N ILE A 140 22.59 0.00 16.16
CA ILE A 140 21.59 -0.16 17.21
C ILE A 140 21.80 -1.59 17.69
N SER A 141 22.08 -1.74 18.97
CA SER A 141 22.23 -3.07 19.57
C SER A 141 21.01 -3.92 19.20
N ARG A 142 21.19 -5.21 18.91
CA ARG A 142 20.08 -6.16 18.69
C ARG A 142 19.02 -6.04 19.79
N ASN A 143 19.46 -5.71 21.01
CA ASN A 143 18.61 -5.52 22.18
C ASN A 143 17.81 -4.20 22.12
N GLU A 144 18.39 -3.10 21.63
CA GLU A 144 17.67 -1.84 21.43
C GLU A 144 16.62 -1.94 20.32
N ILE A 145 16.90 -2.66 19.23
CA ILE A 145 15.89 -2.92 18.18
C ILE A 145 14.74 -3.75 18.75
N GLN A 146 15.07 -4.77 19.56
CA GLN A 146 14.07 -5.61 20.20
C GLN A 146 13.22 -4.84 21.21
N GLU A 147 13.84 -3.95 22.00
CA GLU A 147 13.17 -3.10 22.97
C GLU A 147 12.24 -2.08 22.28
N GLN A 148 12.71 -1.43 21.21
CA GLN A 148 11.86 -0.52 20.42
C GLN A 148 10.68 -1.24 19.78
N LEU A 149 10.89 -2.47 19.28
CA LEU A 149 9.81 -3.28 18.71
C LEU A 149 8.77 -3.66 19.78
N GLN A 150 9.22 -4.05 20.97
CA GLN A 150 8.32 -4.36 22.10
C GLN A 150 7.57 -3.12 22.58
N ALA A 151 8.23 -1.96 22.65
CA ALA A 151 7.59 -0.69 23.02
C ALA A 151 6.50 -0.30 22.01
N GLN A 152 6.78 -0.41 20.70
CA GLN A 152 5.79 -0.15 19.65
C GLN A 152 4.62 -1.15 19.68
N GLN A 153 4.88 -2.44 19.94
CA GLN A 153 3.83 -3.44 20.08
C GLN A 153 2.92 -3.13 21.27
N LYS A 154 3.51 -2.74 22.41
CA LYS A 154 2.77 -2.38 23.62
C LYS A 154 1.93 -1.11 23.41
N GLU A 155 2.51 -0.08 22.80
CA GLU A 155 1.80 1.16 22.46
C GLU A 155 0.63 0.88 21.50
N ALA A 156 0.85 0.06 20.47
CA ALA A 156 -0.20 -0.34 19.55
C ALA A 156 -1.32 -1.13 20.23
N GLU A 157 -1.01 -2.00 21.20
CA GLU A 157 -1.99 -2.74 21.98
C GLU A 157 -2.80 -1.82 22.90
N GLU A 158 -2.15 -0.85 23.57
CA GLU A 158 -2.84 0.14 24.40
C GLU A 158 -3.80 1.00 23.59
N GLU A 159 -3.39 1.48 22.41
CA GLU A 159 -4.28 2.19 21.49
C GLU A 159 -5.43 1.30 20.99
N ARG A 160 -5.17 0.01 20.75
CA ARG A 160 -6.24 -0.95 20.39
C ARG A 160 -7.25 -1.10 21.52
N ARG A 161 -6.80 -1.25 22.77
CA ARG A 161 -7.68 -1.33 23.94
C ARG A 161 -8.51 -0.06 24.15
N LYS A 162 -7.93 1.12 23.93
CA LYS A 162 -8.68 2.39 23.98
C LYS A 162 -9.77 2.43 22.91
N ARG A 163 -9.45 2.02 21.68
CA ARG A 163 -10.43 1.95 20.58
C ARG A 163 -11.57 0.97 20.89
N GLU A 164 -11.24 -0.21 21.38
CA GLU A 164 -12.23 -1.22 21.80
C GLU A 164 -13.14 -0.67 22.92
N SER A 165 -12.60 0.07 23.89
CA SER A 165 -13.39 0.72 24.94
C SER A 165 -14.34 1.78 24.40
N VAL A 166 -13.87 2.63 23.48
CA VAL A 166 -14.72 3.64 22.84
C VAL A 166 -15.80 2.98 22.00
N GLU A 167 -15.46 1.93 21.24
CA GLU A 167 -16.41 1.19 20.41
C GLU A 167 -17.50 0.52 21.24
N SER A 168 -17.14 -0.10 22.37
CA SER A 168 -18.11 -0.69 23.31
C SER A 168 -19.08 0.37 23.85
N LYS A 169 -18.59 1.55 24.26
CA LYS A 169 -19.44 2.66 24.70
C LYS A 169 -20.35 3.17 23.57
N LEU A 170 -19.84 3.23 22.34
CA LEU A 170 -20.61 3.66 21.18
C LEU A 170 -21.74 2.69 20.88
N MET A 171 -21.47 1.38 21.00
CA MET A 171 -22.50 0.34 20.84
C MET A 171 -23.58 0.46 21.91
N GLU A 172 -23.22 0.71 23.16
CA GLU A 172 -24.19 0.92 24.25
C GLU A 172 -25.08 2.15 23.99
N VAL A 173 -24.49 3.28 23.61
CA VAL A 173 -25.25 4.50 23.26
C VAL A 173 -26.18 4.25 22.06
N LYS A 174 -25.73 3.52 21.05
CA LYS A 174 -26.58 3.13 19.91
C LYS A 174 -27.78 2.30 20.35
N ASN A 175 -27.57 1.32 21.23
CA ASN A 175 -28.65 0.50 21.77
C ASN A 175 -29.65 1.34 22.58
N GLN A 176 -29.17 2.22 23.46
CA GLN A 176 -30.02 3.13 24.23
C GLN A 176 -30.86 4.03 23.31
N LEU A 177 -30.24 4.56 22.24
CA LEU A 177 -30.94 5.39 21.27
C LEU A 177 -32.03 4.61 20.52
N GLU A 178 -31.79 3.34 20.20
CA GLU A 178 -32.76 2.48 19.54
C GLU A 178 -33.95 2.16 20.46
N GLU A 179 -33.68 1.83 21.72
CA GLU A 179 -34.73 1.61 22.73
C GLU A 179 -35.56 2.88 22.96
N GLU A 180 -34.93 4.05 23.05
CA GLU A 180 -35.63 5.33 23.14
C GLU A 180 -36.51 5.63 21.91
N ARG A 181 -36.09 5.20 20.70
CA ARG A 181 -36.93 5.32 19.50
C ARG A 181 -38.16 4.44 19.58
N LYS A 182 -38.01 3.17 20.00
CA LYS A 182 -39.14 2.25 20.20
C LYS A 182 -40.09 2.78 21.27
N ASN A 183 -39.56 3.32 22.37
CA ASN A 183 -40.38 3.91 23.43
C ASN A 183 -41.19 5.11 22.94
N ARG A 184 -40.60 6.00 22.14
CA ARG A 184 -41.33 7.12 21.52
C ARG A 184 -42.45 6.64 20.60
N GLU A 185 -42.19 5.63 19.78
CA GLU A 185 -43.20 5.05 18.88
C GLU A 185 -44.36 4.44 19.67
N VAL A 186 -44.08 3.69 20.74
CA VAL A 186 -45.12 3.13 21.62
C VAL A 186 -45.95 4.23 22.27
N MET A 187 -45.33 5.31 22.75
CA MET A 187 -46.06 6.44 23.33
C MET A 187 -46.94 7.15 22.29
N GLU A 188 -46.44 7.33 21.08
CA GLU A 188 -47.19 7.95 19.99
C GLU A 188 -48.43 7.12 19.63
N VAL A 189 -48.28 5.80 19.49
CA VAL A 189 -49.40 4.88 19.24
C VAL A 189 -50.44 4.95 20.36
N ARG A 190 -50.01 4.99 21.63
CA ARG A 190 -50.93 5.14 22.78
C ARG A 190 -51.68 6.47 22.73
N LEU A 191 -50.97 7.58 22.49
CA LEU A 191 -51.60 8.90 22.42
C LEU A 191 -52.61 9.00 21.28
N VAL A 192 -52.29 8.44 20.11
CA VAL A 192 -53.21 8.40 18.97
C VAL A 192 -54.45 7.56 19.29
N HIS A 193 -54.27 6.40 19.92
CA HIS A 193 -55.36 5.54 20.36
C HIS A 193 -56.28 6.23 21.37
N ASP A 194 -55.71 6.86 22.40
CA ASP A 194 -56.47 7.56 23.43
C ASP A 194 -57.21 8.78 22.86
N GLN A 195 -56.57 9.52 21.94
CA GLN A 195 -57.22 10.61 21.22
C GLN A 195 -58.40 10.10 20.38
N LYS A 196 -58.27 8.93 19.75
CA LYS A 196 -59.36 8.31 18.98
C LYS A 196 -60.53 7.94 19.87
N LEU A 197 -60.29 7.29 21.00
CA LEU A 197 -61.33 6.93 21.98
C LEU A 197 -62.09 8.17 22.49
N LEU A 198 -61.37 9.24 22.81
CA LEU A 198 -61.98 10.49 23.24
C LEU A 198 -62.86 11.11 22.15
N LYS A 199 -62.39 11.11 20.89
CA LYS A 199 -63.20 11.59 19.76
C LYS A 199 -64.47 10.76 19.57
N GLU A 200 -64.36 9.43 19.65
CA GLU A 200 -65.52 8.52 19.53
C GLU A 200 -66.52 8.72 20.67
N SER A 201 -66.05 8.83 21.91
CA SER A 201 -66.91 9.09 23.08
C SER A 201 -67.62 10.44 22.97
N MET A 202 -66.92 11.49 22.53
CA MET A 202 -67.51 12.81 22.32
C MET A 202 -68.56 12.79 21.20
N MET A 203 -68.29 12.09 20.10
CA MET A 203 -69.26 11.91 19.01
C MET A 203 -70.52 11.19 19.48
N ALA A 204 -70.39 10.12 20.27
CA ALA A 204 -71.54 9.40 20.82
C ALA A 204 -72.41 10.29 21.72
N LEU A 205 -71.79 11.11 22.58
CA LEU A 205 -72.51 12.09 23.41
C LEU A 205 -73.24 13.13 22.55
N VAL A 206 -72.60 13.69 21.53
CA VAL A 206 -73.22 14.67 20.62
C VAL A 206 -74.42 14.05 19.89
N SER A 207 -74.32 12.81 19.42
CA SER A 207 -75.45 12.12 18.81
C SER A 207 -76.62 11.97 19.77
N HIS A 208 -76.38 11.54 21.02
CA HIS A 208 -77.44 11.42 22.03
C HIS A 208 -78.11 12.76 22.38
N PHE A 209 -77.34 13.86 22.38
CA PHE A 209 -77.90 15.20 22.60
C PHE A 209 -78.73 15.69 21.40
N ALA A 210 -78.31 15.38 20.17
CA ALA A 210 -79.06 15.73 18.97
C ALA A 210 -80.38 14.95 18.88
N GLU A 211 -80.36 13.65 19.22
CA GLU A 211 -81.54 12.78 19.29
C GLU A 211 -82.52 13.18 20.41
N SER A 212 -82.07 13.90 21.45
CA SER A 212 -82.93 14.37 22.55
C SER A 212 -83.55 15.77 22.30
N GLN A 213 -83.22 16.43 21.18
CA GLN A 213 -83.73 17.74 20.79
C GLN A 213 -84.75 17.67 19.63
N GLU A 214 -85.01 16.46 19.12
CA GLU A 214 -86.04 16.13 18.11
C GLU A 214 -87.26 15.48 18.79
#